data_AF-A0A1C4SYD1-F1
#
_entry.id   AF-A0A1C4SYD1-F1
#
_cell.length_a   1.000
_cell.length_b   1.000
_cell.length_c   1.000
_cell.angle_alpha   90.00
_cell.angle_beta   90.00
_cell.angle_gamma   90.00
#
_symmetry.space_group_name_H-M   'P 1'
#
loop_
_entity.id
_entity.type
_entity.pdbx_description
1 polymer ?
#
loop_
_entity_poly.entity_id
_entity_poly.type
_entity_poly.pdbx_seq_one_letter_code
_entity_poly.pdbx_strand_id
1 'polypeptide(L)'
;MSGASGQDERSPGQQASGGEQLALIRETVRTTRAKPRTWRGAALAEGLPVARVLVDKGLLHLDQFFDYAVPAAMDEEARPGVRVRVRFGARVVGGRREGGTLHDGFIVERRTDSDYAGPLAPLAQVLSAEPVLSAP
;
A
#
# COMPACT_ATOMS: atom_id res chain seq x y z
N MET A 1 52.15 -49.26 -31.42
CA MET A 1 50.78 -49.63 -31.00
C MET A 1 50.48 -48.92 -29.70
N SER A 2 49.30 -48.30 -29.63
CA SER A 2 48.52 -48.01 -28.39
C SER A 2 49.13 -47.02 -27.38
N GLY A 3 48.41 -46.02 -26.87
CA GLY A 3 47.00 -45.70 -26.99
C GLY A 3 46.60 -44.56 -26.05
N ALA A 4 45.37 -44.10 -26.27
CA ALA A 4 44.44 -43.46 -25.33
C ALA A 4 44.78 -42.08 -24.72
N SER A 5 44.30 -41.08 -25.45
CA SER A 5 43.66 -39.85 -24.96
C SER A 5 42.67 -40.06 -23.79
N GLY A 6 42.79 -39.24 -22.75
CA GLY A 6 41.77 -39.01 -21.73
C GLY A 6 41.59 -37.51 -21.53
N GLN A 7 40.49 -36.97 -22.02
CA GLN A 7 40.07 -35.58 -21.89
C GLN A 7 39.52 -35.35 -20.48
N ASP A 8 40.01 -34.32 -19.80
CA ASP A 8 39.52 -33.88 -18.49
C ASP A 8 38.81 -32.52 -18.68
N GLU A 9 37.61 -32.56 -19.28
CA GLU A 9 36.75 -31.38 -19.47
C GLU A 9 36.01 -31.06 -18.17
N ARG A 10 36.61 -30.21 -17.32
CA ARG A 10 35.87 -29.55 -16.25
C ARG A 10 34.98 -28.47 -16.85
N SER A 11 33.70 -28.78 -17.01
CA SER A 11 32.63 -27.84 -17.35
C SER A 11 32.54 -26.69 -16.34
N PRO A 12 32.72 -25.42 -16.74
CA PRO A 12 32.39 -24.28 -15.90
C PRO A 12 31.03 -23.74 -16.32
N GLY A 13 29.99 -23.93 -15.52
CA GLY A 13 28.73 -23.22 -15.79
C GLY A 13 27.49 -23.91 -15.29
N GLN A 14 27.27 -23.92 -13.98
CA GLN A 14 25.95 -24.24 -13.45
C GLN A 14 25.71 -23.60 -12.09
N GLN A 15 25.91 -22.29 -12.01
CA GLN A 15 25.53 -21.47 -10.84
C GLN A 15 25.25 -20.02 -11.30
N ALA A 16 24.25 -19.83 -12.18
CA ALA A 16 23.81 -18.49 -12.59
C ALA A 16 22.29 -18.30 -12.74
N SER A 17 21.49 -19.37 -12.71
CA SER A 17 20.04 -19.27 -12.97
C SER A 17 19.24 -18.58 -11.83
N GLY A 18 19.67 -18.75 -10.57
CA GLY A 18 18.96 -18.15 -9.43
C GLY A 18 19.09 -16.62 -9.34
N GLY A 19 20.20 -16.04 -9.83
CA GLY A 19 20.43 -14.60 -9.80
C GLY A 19 19.61 -13.84 -10.84
N GLU A 20 19.45 -14.43 -12.02
CA GLU A 20 18.70 -13.85 -13.15
C GLU A 20 17.19 -13.85 -12.88
N GLN A 21 16.67 -14.91 -12.27
CA GLN A 21 15.27 -14.97 -11.84
C GLN A 21 14.95 -13.89 -10.79
N LEU A 22 15.87 -13.64 -9.85
CA LEU A 22 15.72 -12.57 -8.86
C LEU A 22 15.86 -11.17 -9.48
N ALA A 23 16.64 -11.02 -10.54
CA ALA A 23 16.76 -9.77 -11.28
C ALA A 23 15.45 -9.42 -12.02
N LEU A 24 14.86 -10.39 -12.73
CA LEU A 24 13.55 -10.22 -13.38
C LEU A 24 12.46 -9.84 -12.38
N ILE A 25 12.40 -10.51 -11.22
CA ILE A 25 11.40 -10.19 -10.17
C ILE A 25 11.60 -8.75 -9.66
N ARG A 26 12.85 -8.31 -9.44
CA ARG A 26 13.14 -6.94 -8.98
C ARG A 26 12.75 -5.88 -10.01
N GLU A 27 12.91 -6.17 -11.29
CA GLU A 27 12.52 -5.28 -12.38
C GLU A 27 10.99 -5.16 -12.49
N THR A 28 10.28 -6.28 -12.44
CA THR A 28 8.80 -6.33 -12.41
C THR A 28 8.23 -5.65 -11.16
N VAL A 29 8.86 -5.82 -10.00
CA VAL A 29 8.44 -5.14 -8.76
C VAL A 29 8.74 -3.63 -8.83
N ARG A 30 9.83 -3.19 -9.47
CA ARG A 30 10.12 -1.76 -9.65
C ARG A 30 9.14 -1.09 -10.60
N THR A 31 8.71 -1.75 -11.67
CA THR A 31 7.75 -1.17 -12.63
C THR A 31 6.32 -1.09 -12.06
N THR A 32 5.96 -2.06 -11.22
CA THR A 32 4.64 -2.09 -10.54
C THR A 32 4.59 -1.32 -9.22
N ARG A 33 5.73 -0.82 -8.73
CA ARG A 33 5.77 -0.08 -7.46
C ARG A 33 5.03 1.25 -7.62
N ALA A 34 3.81 1.29 -7.09
CA ALA A 34 3.08 2.54 -6.89
C ALA A 34 4.02 3.55 -6.22
N LYS A 35 4.29 4.66 -6.91
CA LYS A 35 5.10 5.76 -6.40
C LYS A 35 4.52 6.15 -5.03
N PRO A 36 5.31 6.31 -3.96
CA PRO A 36 4.80 6.84 -2.70
C PRO A 36 4.48 8.31 -2.96
N ARG A 37 3.30 8.54 -3.50
CA ARG A 37 2.83 9.85 -3.90
C ARG A 37 2.68 10.62 -2.59
N THR A 38 3.52 11.63 -2.43
CA THR A 38 3.43 12.58 -1.33
C THR A 38 2.10 13.28 -1.48
N TRP A 39 1.07 12.73 -0.86
CA TRP A 39 -0.31 13.14 -1.05
C TRP A 39 -0.67 14.51 -0.42
N ARG A 40 0.38 15.29 -0.09
CA ARG A 40 0.28 16.67 0.36
C ARG A 40 -0.29 17.52 -0.77
N GLY A 41 -1.47 18.11 -0.54
CA GLY A 41 -2.10 19.06 -1.46
C GLY A 41 -2.74 18.44 -2.70
N ALA A 42 -2.95 17.12 -2.72
CA ALA A 42 -3.71 16.51 -3.81
C ALA A 42 -5.19 16.90 -3.71
N ALA A 43 -5.84 17.06 -4.87
CA ALA A 43 -7.28 17.22 -4.95
C ALA A 43 -8.00 16.02 -4.30
N LEU A 44 -9.10 16.30 -3.61
CA LEU A 44 -9.96 15.30 -3.00
C LEU A 44 -11.01 14.80 -4.00
N ALA A 45 -11.56 13.62 -3.75
CA ALA A 45 -12.69 13.10 -4.51
C ALA A 45 -13.89 14.08 -4.43
N GLU A 46 -14.62 14.26 -5.54
CA GLU A 46 -15.67 15.27 -5.62
C GLU A 46 -16.94 14.86 -4.87
N GLY A 47 -17.35 13.59 -4.97
CA GLY A 47 -18.59 13.11 -4.37
C GLY A 47 -18.46 12.71 -2.90
N LEU A 48 -17.52 11.81 -2.60
CA LEU A 48 -17.35 11.23 -1.26
C LEU A 48 -15.92 11.40 -0.75
N PRO A 49 -15.46 12.62 -0.43
CA PRO A 49 -14.07 12.91 -0.08
C PRO A 49 -13.58 12.29 1.23
N VAL A 50 -14.44 11.63 2.02
CA VAL A 50 -14.06 11.04 3.31
C VAL A 50 -14.22 9.52 3.26
N ALA A 51 -13.23 8.80 3.78
CA ALA A 51 -13.30 7.37 4.03
C ALA A 51 -13.18 7.11 5.54
N ARG A 52 -14.16 6.39 6.07
CA ARG A 52 -14.11 5.84 7.42
C ARG A 52 -13.36 4.52 7.39
N VAL A 53 -12.26 4.42 8.14
CA VAL A 53 -11.34 3.28 8.08
C VAL A 53 -11.23 2.60 9.44
N LEU A 54 -11.39 1.27 9.42
CA LEU A 54 -10.98 0.39 10.51
C LEU A 54 -9.47 0.14 10.38
N VAL A 55 -8.68 0.64 11.32
CA VAL A 55 -7.22 0.51 11.26
C VAL A 55 -6.78 -0.77 11.95
N ASP A 56 -6.05 -1.62 11.24
CA ASP A 56 -5.50 -2.86 11.77
C ASP A 56 -4.28 -2.55 12.66
N LYS A 57 -4.58 -2.23 13.91
CA LYS A 57 -3.63 -2.05 15.00
C LYS A 57 -4.01 -2.99 16.14
N GLY A 58 -3.00 -3.66 16.68
CA GLY A 58 -3.19 -4.63 17.77
C GLY A 58 -4.10 -4.12 18.89
N LEU A 59 -4.91 -5.04 19.42
CA LEU A 59 -5.92 -5.03 20.50
C LEU A 59 -6.50 -3.70 21.03
N LEU A 60 -5.70 -2.66 21.34
CA LEU A 60 -6.18 -1.46 22.04
C LEU A 60 -6.97 -0.47 21.16
N HIS A 61 -6.94 -0.61 19.84
CA HIS A 61 -7.59 0.35 18.92
C HIS A 61 -8.51 -0.33 17.90
N LEU A 62 -8.75 -1.63 18.05
CA LEU A 62 -9.42 -2.45 17.03
C LEU A 62 -10.90 -2.09 16.86
N ASP A 63 -11.52 -1.43 17.84
CA ASP A 63 -12.96 -1.12 17.82
C ASP A 63 -13.27 0.33 17.42
N GLN A 64 -12.29 1.07 16.90
CA GLN A 64 -12.48 2.47 16.51
C GLN A 64 -12.29 2.68 15.02
N PHE A 65 -13.19 3.47 14.45
CA PHE A 65 -13.08 3.96 13.09
C PHE A 65 -12.44 5.34 13.06
N PHE A 66 -11.63 5.58 12.04
CA PHE A 66 -10.92 6.83 11.84
C PHE A 66 -11.20 7.37 10.45
N ASP A 67 -11.48 8.67 10.36
CA ASP A 67 -11.77 9.31 9.09
C ASP A 67 -10.47 9.75 8.40
N TYR A 68 -10.40 9.50 7.08
CA TYR A 68 -9.31 9.86 6.20
C TYR A 68 -9.84 10.59 4.98
N ALA A 69 -9.05 11.52 4.45
CA ALA A 69 -9.36 12.18 3.20
C ALA A 69 -9.07 11.23 2.02
N VAL A 70 -10.03 11.09 1.12
CA VAL A 70 -9.91 10.32 -0.10
C VAL A 70 -9.46 11.23 -1.22
N PRO A 71 -8.27 10.99 -1.78
CA PRO A 71 -7.85 11.79 -2.89
C PRO A 71 -8.51 11.41 -4.21
N ALA A 72 -8.65 12.37 -5.11
CA ALA A 72 -9.31 12.19 -6.41
C ALA A 72 -8.73 11.03 -7.23
N ALA A 73 -7.39 10.86 -7.22
CA ALA A 73 -6.77 9.77 -7.97
C ALA A 73 -6.96 8.38 -7.35
N MET A 74 -7.61 8.27 -6.18
CA MET A 74 -8.00 7.01 -5.55
C MET A 74 -9.53 6.86 -5.46
N ASP A 75 -10.29 7.79 -6.06
CA ASP A 75 -11.74 7.89 -5.85
C ASP A 75 -12.47 6.59 -6.23
N GLU A 76 -12.20 6.09 -7.44
CA GLU A 76 -12.85 4.90 -7.99
C GLU A 76 -12.48 3.60 -7.25
N GLU A 77 -11.23 3.53 -6.76
CA GLU A 77 -10.65 2.35 -6.10
C GLU A 77 -11.00 2.28 -4.61
N ALA A 78 -11.17 3.43 -3.94
CA ALA A 78 -11.41 3.51 -2.50
C ALA A 78 -12.87 3.18 -2.15
N ARG A 79 -13.27 1.93 -2.33
CA ARG A 79 -14.62 1.43 -2.05
C ARG A 79 -14.73 0.83 -0.64
N PRO A 80 -15.93 0.79 -0.03
CA PRO A 80 -16.15 0.00 1.17
C PRO A 80 -15.68 -1.46 1.00
N GLY A 81 -15.06 -2.00 2.04
CA GLY A 81 -14.46 -3.33 2.08
C GLY A 81 -13.07 -3.46 1.47
N VAL A 82 -12.52 -2.39 0.88
CA VAL A 82 -11.16 -2.39 0.32
C VAL A 82 -10.11 -2.21 1.41
N ARG A 83 -9.02 -2.99 1.30
CA ARG A 83 -7.82 -2.82 2.13
C ARG A 83 -6.99 -1.63 1.67
N VAL A 84 -6.57 -0.81 2.63
CA VAL A 84 -5.81 0.43 2.41
C VAL A 84 -4.59 0.50 3.31
N ARG A 85 -3.65 1.37 2.95
CA ARG A 85 -2.56 1.82 3.80
C ARG A 85 -2.84 3.24 4.28
N VAL A 86 -2.70 3.49 5.58
CA VAL A 86 -2.95 4.80 6.20
C VAL A 86 -1.83 5.21 7.14
N ARG A 87 -1.59 6.52 7.30
CA ARG A 87 -0.71 7.04 8.35
C ARG A 87 -1.49 7.21 9.64
N PHE A 88 -1.13 6.45 10.67
CA PHE A 88 -1.77 6.51 11.99
C PHE A 88 -0.82 7.06 13.06
N GLY A 89 -1.39 7.73 14.08
CA GLY A 89 -0.63 8.26 15.22
C GLY A 89 0.08 9.59 14.94
N ALA A 90 -0.21 10.23 13.81
CA ALA A 90 0.26 11.58 13.52
C ALA A 90 -0.43 12.60 14.42
N ARG A 91 0.34 13.56 14.95
CA ARG A 91 -0.14 14.66 15.79
C ARG A 91 -0.45 15.89 14.94
N VAL A 92 -1.35 16.76 15.41
CA VAL A 92 -1.63 18.03 14.74
C VAL A 92 -0.67 19.11 15.25
N VAL A 93 0.14 19.67 14.37
CA VAL A 93 1.09 20.76 14.62
C VAL A 93 0.85 21.84 13.57
N GLY A 94 0.60 23.08 13.99
CA GLY A 94 0.37 24.20 13.05
C GLY A 94 -0.77 23.95 12.04
N GLY A 95 -1.84 23.27 12.47
CA GLY A 95 -2.98 22.93 11.61
C GLY A 95 -2.73 21.79 10.62
N ARG A 96 -1.62 21.05 10.77
CA ARG A 96 -1.25 19.94 9.88
C ARG A 96 -0.93 18.68 10.67
N ARG A 97 -1.17 17.51 10.07
CA ARG A 97 -0.75 16.24 10.67
C ARG A 97 0.72 15.96 10.38
N GLU A 98 1.50 15.70 11.42
CA GLU A 98 2.93 15.37 11.33
C GLU A 98 3.25 14.07 12.06
N GLY A 99 4.19 13.30 11.49
CA GLY A 99 4.61 12.00 12.00
C GLY A 99 3.66 10.85 11.66
N GLY A 100 3.59 9.87 12.56
CA GLY A 100 2.81 8.64 12.39
C GLY A 100 3.49 7.57 11.54
N THR A 101 3.01 6.34 11.67
CA THR A 101 3.50 5.15 10.98
C THR A 101 2.44 4.63 10.01
N LEU A 102 2.88 3.90 8.97
CA LEU A 102 1.94 3.28 8.03
C LEU A 102 1.35 2.01 8.63
N HIS A 103 0.03 1.90 8.60
CA HIS A 103 -0.73 0.73 9.01
C HIS A 103 -1.67 0.29 7.91
N ASP A 104 -2.01 -0.99 7.93
CA ASP A 104 -3.09 -1.50 7.13
C ASP A 104 -4.43 -1.15 7.78
N GLY A 105 -5.47 -1.17 6.97
CA GLY A 105 -6.84 -0.97 7.43
C GLY A 105 -7.82 -1.28 6.32
N PHE A 106 -9.11 -1.17 6.63
CA PHE A 106 -10.19 -1.43 5.70
C PHE A 106 -11.15 -0.25 5.68
N ILE A 107 -11.54 0.17 4.48
CA ILE A 107 -12.60 1.16 4.33
C ILE A 107 -13.91 0.51 4.76
N VAL A 108 -14.59 1.13 5.71
CA VAL A 108 -15.92 0.70 6.18
C VAL A 108 -17.00 1.45 5.42
N GLU A 109 -16.78 2.74 5.15
CA GLU A 109 -17.76 3.63 4.55
C GLU A 109 -17.08 4.78 3.80
N ARG A 110 -17.73 5.30 2.76
CA ARG A 110 -17.38 6.55 2.06
C ARG A 110 -18.44 7.61 2.35
N ARG A 111 -18.03 8.81 2.78
CA ARG A 111 -18.89 9.90 3.24
C ARG A 111 -18.59 11.22 2.52
N THR A 112 -19.57 12.11 2.53
CA THR A 112 -19.44 13.51 2.06
C THR A 112 -18.68 14.39 3.06
N ASP A 113 -18.77 14.06 4.35
CA ASP A 113 -18.24 14.86 5.46
C ASP A 113 -17.64 13.99 6.58
N SER A 114 -16.99 14.67 7.53
CA SER A 114 -16.45 14.09 8.76
C SER A 114 -16.84 14.96 9.94
N ASP A 115 -17.15 14.31 11.06
CA ASP A 115 -17.42 14.98 12.34
C ASP A 115 -16.12 15.49 13.00
N TYR A 116 -14.95 15.08 12.48
CA TYR A 116 -13.66 15.55 12.94
C TYR A 116 -13.31 16.93 12.38
N ALA A 117 -13.30 17.93 13.25
CA ALA A 117 -13.00 19.32 12.89
C ALA A 117 -11.53 19.61 12.53
N GLY A 118 -10.63 18.65 12.71
CA GLY A 118 -9.20 18.81 12.44
C GLY A 118 -8.79 18.38 11.02
N PRO A 119 -7.49 18.52 10.68
CA PRO A 119 -6.99 18.10 9.37
C PRO A 119 -7.03 16.56 9.24
N LEU A 120 -7.75 16.07 8.24
CA LEU A 120 -7.76 14.65 7.90
C LEU A 120 -6.43 14.23 7.27
N ALA A 121 -5.95 13.04 7.63
CA ALA A 121 -4.85 12.41 6.91
C ALA A 121 -5.37 11.90 5.55
N PRO A 122 -4.65 12.10 4.44
CA PRO A 122 -5.02 11.44 3.19
C PRO A 122 -4.75 9.93 3.27
N LEU A 123 -5.55 9.14 2.56
CA LEU A 123 -5.21 7.73 2.27
C LEU A 123 -3.82 7.66 1.64
N ALA A 124 -2.98 6.74 2.12
CA ALA A 124 -1.62 6.62 1.60
C ALA A 124 -1.59 5.73 0.36
N GLN A 125 -2.41 4.67 0.33
CA GLN A 125 -2.50 3.73 -0.78
C GLN A 125 -3.78 2.89 -0.68
N VAL A 126 -4.37 2.54 -1.83
CA VAL A 126 -5.33 1.44 -1.96
C VAL A 126 -4.56 0.16 -2.33
N LEU A 127 -4.72 -0.91 -1.54
CA LEU A 127 -3.93 -2.14 -1.68
C LEU A 127 -4.67 -3.25 -2.46
N SER A 128 -6.00 -3.25 -2.45
CA SER A 128 -6.84 -4.21 -3.19
C SER A 128 -7.98 -3.48 -3.87
N ALA A 129 -8.11 -3.59 -5.19
CA ALA A 129 -9.29 -3.06 -5.88
C ALA A 129 -10.55 -3.92 -5.62
N GLU A 130 -10.37 -5.19 -5.25
CA GLU A 130 -11.45 -6.11 -4.92
C GLU A 130 -11.89 -5.94 -3.45
N PRO A 131 -13.20 -5.78 -3.17
CA PRO A 131 -13.73 -5.73 -1.81
C PRO A 131 -13.50 -7.05 -1.07
N VAL A 132 -12.89 -6.99 0.11
CA VAL A 132 -12.65 -8.16 0.96
C VAL A 132 -13.55 -8.18 2.22
N LEU A 133 -14.36 -7.14 2.41
CA LEU A 133 -15.45 -7.12 3.39
C LEU A 133 -16.78 -6.93 2.65
N SER A 134 -17.75 -7.78 2.93
CA SER A 134 -19.14 -7.62 2.47
C SER A 134 -19.95 -6.89 3.52
N ALA A 135 -20.90 -6.05 3.08
CA ALA A 135 -21.91 -5.50 3.99
C ALA A 135 -22.76 -6.64 4.59
N PRO A 136 -23.17 -6.54 5.87
CA PRO A 136 -24.06 -7.52 6.50
C PRO A 136 -25.47 -7.52 5.89
#